data_AF-A0A4Q0SX25-F1
#
_entry.id   AF-A0A4Q0SX25-F1
#
_cell.length_a   1.000
_cell.length_b   1.000
_cell.length_c   1.000
_cell.angle_alpha   90.00
_cell.angle_beta   90.00
_cell.angle_gamma   90.00
#
_symmetry.space_group_name_H-M   'P 1'
#
loop_
_entity.id
_entity.type
_entity.pdbx_description
1 polymer ?
#
loop_
_entity_poly.entity_id
_entity_poly.type
_entity_poly.pdbx_seq_one_letter_code
_entity_poly.pdbx_strand_id
1 'polypeptide(L)'
;MTTTAAAPKDTTKTDQELFAALQWLTEAWCDRRALTALRYLLPAYPMQEPGIEGLAVLLIALKDVRAFAREELTEPELLLVNDCVLVVDRKMNPA
;
A
#
# COMPACT_ATOMS: atom_id res chain seq x y z
N MET A 1 -23.26 33.72 -9.10
CA MET A 1 -22.92 33.89 -7.67
C MET A 1 -23.00 32.52 -7.01
N THR A 2 -21.84 32.05 -6.51
CA THR A 2 -21.59 30.97 -5.51
C THR A 2 -22.36 29.65 -5.66
N THR A 3 -21.73 28.60 -6.21
CA THR A 3 -20.92 27.57 -5.52
C THR A 3 -21.72 26.70 -4.54
N THR A 4 -21.80 25.41 -4.87
CA THR A 4 -21.47 24.34 -3.93
C THR A 4 -20.98 23.15 -4.75
N ALA A 5 -19.65 23.01 -4.82
CA ALA A 5 -19.01 21.77 -5.21
C ALA A 5 -19.39 20.73 -4.15
N ALA A 6 -20.08 19.67 -4.56
CA ALA A 6 -20.21 18.49 -3.75
C ALA A 6 -18.80 17.87 -3.65
N ALA A 7 -18.23 17.90 -2.45
CA ALA A 7 -17.00 17.19 -2.13
C ALA A 7 -17.12 15.71 -2.54
N PRO A 8 -16.08 15.08 -3.11
CA PRO A 8 -16.11 13.66 -3.38
C PRO A 8 -16.27 12.89 -2.06
N LYS A 9 -17.39 12.16 -1.97
CA LYS A 9 -17.74 11.30 -0.83
C LYS A 9 -16.94 10.00 -0.94
N ASP A 10 -16.25 9.65 0.16
CA ASP A 10 -15.47 8.43 0.38
C ASP A 10 -14.27 8.19 -0.55
N THR A 11 -13.11 8.75 -0.18
CA THR A 11 -11.80 8.36 -0.74
C THR A 11 -11.22 7.14 -0.01
N THR A 12 -12.07 6.23 0.43
CA THR A 12 -11.67 5.02 1.17
C THR A 12 -11.48 3.90 0.17
N LYS A 13 -10.22 3.65 -0.20
CA LYS A 13 -9.83 2.55 -1.08
C LYS A 13 -10.36 1.23 -0.50
N THR A 14 -11.09 0.47 -1.30
CA THR A 14 -11.64 -0.85 -0.94
C THR A 14 -10.50 -1.86 -0.72
N ASP A 15 -10.78 -2.97 -0.02
CA ASP A 15 -9.79 -4.04 0.14
C ASP A 15 -9.33 -4.58 -1.22
N GLN A 16 -10.26 -4.71 -2.18
CA GLN A 16 -9.95 -5.14 -3.54
C GLN A 16 -8.97 -4.21 -4.23
N GLU A 17 -9.14 -2.89 -4.11
CA GLU A 17 -8.23 -1.90 -4.71
C GLU A 17 -6.87 -1.88 -4.01
N LEU A 18 -6.81 -2.13 -2.70
CA LEU A 18 -5.55 -2.33 -1.98
C LEU A 18 -4.82 -3.57 -2.49
N PHE A 19 -5.49 -4.72 -2.56
CA PHE A 19 -4.89 -5.96 -3.05
C PHE A 19 -4.44 -5.85 -4.52
N ALA A 20 -5.24 -5.21 -5.37
CA ALA A 20 -4.84 -4.95 -6.76
C ALA A 20 -3.57 -4.09 -6.86
N ALA A 21 -3.43 -3.08 -6.00
CA ALA A 21 -2.22 -2.27 -5.95
C ALA A 21 -1.00 -3.07 -5.47
N LEU A 22 -1.15 -3.90 -4.43
CA LEU A 22 -0.07 -4.76 -3.92
C LEU A 22 0.35 -5.81 -4.95
N GLN A 23 -0.61 -6.39 -5.67
CA GLN A 23 -0.34 -7.32 -6.76
C GLN A 23 0.45 -6.64 -7.87
N TRP A 24 0.00 -5.48 -8.34
CA TRP A 24 0.70 -4.72 -9.38
C TRP A 24 2.14 -4.37 -8.98
N LEU A 25 2.35 -3.91 -7.74
CA LEU A 25 3.69 -3.63 -7.22
C LEU A 25 4.57 -4.90 -7.22
N THR A 26 4.02 -6.03 -6.76
CA THR A 26 4.75 -7.29 -6.70
C THR A 26 5.17 -7.76 -8.10
N GLU A 27 4.26 -7.71 -9.08
CA GLU A 27 4.54 -8.07 -10.46
C GLU A 27 5.61 -7.15 -11.08
N ALA A 28 5.46 -5.82 -10.93
CA ALA A 28 6.42 -4.85 -11.45
C ALA A 28 7.82 -5.03 -10.83
N TRP A 29 7.91 -5.34 -9.54
CA TRP A 29 9.17 -5.59 -8.84
C TRP A 29 9.80 -6.93 -9.22
N CYS A 30 8.99 -7.96 -9.50
CA CYS A 30 9.49 -9.22 -10.06
C CYS A 30 10.13 -8.99 -11.43
N ASP A 31 9.47 -8.25 -12.32
CA ASP A 31 9.98 -7.96 -13.66
C ASP A 31 11.31 -7.19 -13.64
N ARG A 32 11.41 -6.18 -12.76
CA ARG A 32 12.62 -5.34 -12.62
C ARG A 32 13.65 -5.90 -11.64
N ARG A 33 13.35 -7.00 -10.96
CA ARG A 33 14.17 -7.59 -9.88
C ARG A 33 14.49 -6.59 -8.75
N ALA A 34 13.48 -5.86 -8.26
CA ALA A 34 13.59 -5.02 -7.05
C ALA A 34 13.57 -5.92 -5.79
N LEU A 35 14.69 -6.62 -5.56
CA LEU A 35 14.80 -7.67 -4.55
C LEU A 35 14.66 -7.15 -3.12
N THR A 36 15.10 -5.92 -2.85
CA THR A 36 14.94 -5.32 -1.52
C THR A 36 13.48 -5.02 -1.24
N ALA A 37 12.75 -4.44 -2.19
CA ALA A 37 11.32 -4.21 -2.07
C ALA A 37 10.55 -5.52 -1.86
N LEU A 38 10.83 -6.54 -2.68
CA LEU A 38 10.23 -7.87 -2.56
C LEU A 38 10.54 -8.54 -1.22
N ARG A 39 11.78 -8.43 -0.72
CA ARG A 39 12.19 -9.01 0.57
C ARG A 39 11.34 -8.50 1.73
N TYR A 40 10.97 -7.22 1.72
CA TYR A 40 10.16 -6.64 2.78
C TYR A 40 8.66 -6.91 2.59
N LEU A 41 8.15 -6.93 1.35
CA LEU A 41 6.73 -7.10 1.11
C LEU A 41 6.26 -8.55 1.19
N LEU A 42 7.00 -9.50 0.60
CA LEU A 42 6.56 -10.90 0.45
C LEU A 42 6.24 -11.62 1.78
N PRO A 43 6.93 -11.38 2.91
CA PRO A 43 6.51 -11.96 4.18
C PRO A 43 5.10 -11.55 4.64
N ALA A 44 4.61 -10.39 4.18
CA ALA A 44 3.27 -9.87 4.47
C ALA A 44 2.27 -10.10 3.32
N TYR A 45 2.70 -10.66 2.18
CA TYR A 45 1.89 -10.82 0.97
C TYR A 45 2.02 -12.22 0.34
N PRO A 46 0.91 -12.91 0.03
CA PRO A 46 -0.47 -12.49 0.23
C PRO A 46 -0.84 -12.49 1.71
N MET A 47 -1.67 -11.53 2.13
CA MET A 47 -2.09 -11.40 3.52
C MET A 47 -2.82 -12.68 3.96
N GLN A 48 -2.24 -13.43 4.90
CA GLN A 48 -2.79 -14.72 5.33
C GLN A 48 -4.03 -14.56 6.22
N GLU A 49 -4.15 -13.44 6.94
CA GLU A 49 -5.29 -13.13 7.79
C GLU A 49 -5.77 -11.69 7.57
N PRO A 50 -7.04 -11.45 7.20
CA PRO A 50 -7.58 -10.11 6.95
C PRO A 50 -7.88 -9.31 8.24
N GLY A 51 -7.44 -9.79 9.40
CA GLY A 51 -7.65 -9.14 10.69
C GLY A 51 -6.68 -7.99 10.97
N ILE A 52 -6.85 -7.34 12.12
CA ILE A 52 -5.99 -6.25 12.59
C ILE A 52 -4.51 -6.67 12.66
N GLU A 53 -4.23 -7.94 13.03
CA GLU A 53 -2.86 -8.47 13.07
C GLU A 53 -2.23 -8.52 11.67
N GLY A 54 -2.97 -9.00 10.66
CA GLY A 54 -2.49 -9.01 9.28
C GLY A 54 -2.31 -7.61 8.71
N LEU A 55 -3.19 -6.66 9.05
CA LEU A 55 -3.02 -5.26 8.69
C LEU A 55 -1.79 -4.62 9.35
N ALA A 56 -1.50 -4.96 10.61
CA ALA A 56 -0.30 -4.47 11.31
C ALA A 56 0.98 -4.97 10.63
N VAL A 57 1.04 -6.26 10.27
CA VAL A 57 2.17 -6.85 9.56
C VAL A 57 2.34 -6.20 8.18
N LEU A 58 1.26 -6.01 7.42
CA LEU A 58 1.31 -5.32 6.13
C LEU A 58 1.77 -3.86 6.27
N LEU A 59 1.30 -3.14 7.29
CA LEU A 59 1.69 -1.75 7.51
C LEU A 59 3.19 -1.61 7.79
N ILE A 60 3.75 -2.53 8.59
CA ILE A 60 5.19 -2.58 8.87
C ILE A 60 5.96 -2.87 7.57
N ALA A 61 5.56 -3.89 6.82
CA ALA A 61 6.20 -4.24 5.56
C ALA A 61 6.23 -3.07 4.56
N LEU A 62 5.12 -2.35 4.40
CA LEU A 62 5.04 -1.19 3.51
C LEU A 62 5.92 -0.01 3.99
N LYS A 63 5.99 0.21 5.31
CA LYS A 63 6.89 1.23 5.90
C LYS A 63 8.35 0.86 5.68
N ASP A 64 8.70 -0.42 5.78
CA ASP A 64 10.05 -0.92 5.53
C ASP A 64 10.44 -0.84 4.05
N VAL A 65 9.54 -1.18 3.12
CA VAL A 65 9.76 -0.96 1.69
C VAL A 65 10.10 0.51 1.42
N ARG A 66 9.32 1.44 1.97
CA ARG A 66 9.55 2.87 1.81
C ARG A 66 10.90 3.33 2.38
N ALA A 67 11.29 2.78 3.53
CA ALA A 67 12.51 3.18 4.23
C ALA A 67 13.77 2.60 3.58
N PHE A 68 13.72 1.34 3.14
CA PHE A 68 14.91 0.56 2.80
C PHE A 68 15.03 0.18 1.33
N ALA A 69 13.96 0.26 0.54
CA ALA A 69 13.97 -0.06 -0.90
C ALA A 69 13.86 1.19 -1.79
N ARG A 70 14.06 2.40 -1.24
CA ARG A 70 13.86 3.67 -1.96
C ARG A 70 14.66 3.78 -3.26
N GLU A 71 15.86 3.21 -3.30
CA GLU A 71 16.73 3.25 -4.49
C GLU A 71 16.26 2.31 -5.62
N GLU A 72 15.41 1.32 -5.32
CA GLU A 72 14.84 0.38 -6.31
C GLU A 72 13.48 0.85 -6.85
N LEU A 73 12.84 1.77 -6.14
CA LEU A 73 11.49 2.27 -6.44
C LEU A 73 11.54 3.44 -7.42
N THR A 74 10.70 3.36 -8.44
CA THR A 74 10.34 4.52 -9.25
C THR A 74 9.45 5.47 -8.44
N GLU A 75 9.39 6.73 -8.86
CA GLU A 75 8.53 7.72 -8.20
C GLU A 75 7.04 7.31 -8.16
N PRO A 76 6.43 6.78 -9.24
CA PRO A 76 5.05 6.28 -9.20
C PRO A 76 4.83 5.12 -8.21
N GLU A 77 5.80 4.20 -8.11
CA GLU A 77 5.71 3.07 -7.16
C GLU A 77 5.83 3.56 -5.72
N LEU A 78 6.73 4.52 -5.45
CA LEU A 78 6.87 5.12 -4.13
C LEU A 78 5.58 5.84 -3.70
N LEU A 79 4.94 6.56 -4.62
CA LEU A 79 3.62 7.19 -4.38
C LEU A 79 2.57 6.12 -4.06
N LEU A 80 2.51 5.05 -4.84
CA LEU A 80 1.56 3.97 -4.61
C LEU A 80 1.81 3.25 -3.26
N VAL A 81 3.07 3.03 -2.87
CA VAL A 81 3.41 2.48 -1.55
C VAL A 81 2.94 3.42 -0.44
N ASN A 82 3.14 4.73 -0.57
CA ASN A 82 2.65 5.71 0.40
C ASN A 82 1.12 5.69 0.53
N ASP A 83 0.41 5.60 -0.60
CA ASP A 83 -1.05 5.49 -0.60
C ASP A 83 -1.51 4.21 0.11
N CYS A 84 -0.85 3.07 -0.15
CA CYS A 84 -1.13 1.81 0.55
C CYS A 84 -0.89 1.94 2.07
N VAL A 85 0.20 2.60 2.51
CA VAL A 85 0.45 2.87 3.93
C VAL A 85 -0.71 3.65 4.56
N LEU A 86 -1.17 4.72 3.91
CA LEU A 86 -2.27 5.55 4.43
C LEU A 86 -3.59 4.78 4.51
N VAL A 87 -3.88 3.93 3.53
CA VAL A 87 -5.09 3.08 3.51
C VAL A 87 -5.06 2.07 4.66
N VAL A 88 -3.94 1.37 4.86
CA VAL A 88 -3.81 0.37 5.92
C VAL A 88 -3.83 1.03 7.30
N ASP A 89 -3.16 2.17 7.47
CA ASP A 89 -3.15 2.93 8.74
C ASP A 89 -4.56 3.39 9.14
N ARG A 90 -5.34 3.91 8.18
CA ARG A 90 -6.75 4.28 8.41
C ARG A 90 -7.63 3.08 8.77
N LYS A 91 -7.39 1.91 8.17
CA LYS A 91 -8.12 0.68 8.51
C LYS A 91 -7.80 0.18 9.91
N MET A 92 -6.58 0.38 10.40
CA MET A 92 -6.17 0.01 11.76
C MET A 92 -6.71 0.97 12.82
N ASN A 93 -6.86 2.27 12.48
CA ASN A 93 -7.36 3.31 13.37
C ASN A 93 -8.64 3.96 12.81
N PRO A 94 -9.79 3.26 12.83
CA PRO A 94 -11.05 3.87 12.46
C PRO A 94 -11.43 4.96 13.48
N ALA A 95 -11.87 6.12 12.98
CA ALA A 95 -12.29 7.27 13.78
C ALA A 95 -13.54 6.99 14.63
#